data_AF-A0AAV5CTQ1-F1
#
_entry.id   AF-A0AAV5CTQ1-F1
#
_cell.length_a   1.000
_cell.length_b   1.000
_cell.length_c   1.000
_cell.angle_alpha   90.00
_cell.angle_beta   90.00
_cell.angle_gamma   90.00
#
_symmetry.space_group_name_H-M   'P 1'
#
loop_
_entity.id
_entity.type
_entity.pdbx_description
1 polymer ?
#
loop_
_entity_poly.entity_id
_entity_poly.type
_entity_poly.pdbx_seq_one_letter_code
_entity_poly.pdbx_strand_id
1 'polypeptide(L)'
;MARTEAQARAMYNTWLARHGGQHSRGSNHHHEDDGRFRAFWDHLRFIDAHNSRAGAHGFRLGLNRFADLTNAEFRAAYLGTRPRNNGVFTGRCGTSLDHGVVAVGYGTDEDGKDYWLVRNSWGPDWGEAGYIRMARNVTSRAGKCGIAMEVSYPVKTGPNPTPPEPEEDATCDRYSSCPAGSSCCCNYRVRNFCLVWGCCPAEGATCCKDHATCCPKDHPVCNVSSRTCAKARNSPDTVDAMTRFPAKRQWPPSLAEQIVSSVFFQ
;
A
#
# COMPACT_ATOMS: atom_id res chain seq x y z
N MET A 1 -11.77 -18.48 4.55
CA MET A 1 -10.78 -19.58 4.60
C MET A 1 -9.98 -19.54 3.31
N ALA A 2 -8.65 -19.46 3.37
CA ALA A 2 -7.81 -19.50 2.18
C ALA A 2 -7.76 -20.92 1.60
N ARG A 3 -7.84 -21.06 0.27
CA ARG A 3 -7.73 -22.38 -0.39
C ARG A 3 -6.33 -22.97 -0.24
N THR A 4 -6.25 -24.28 -0.07
CA THR A 4 -4.97 -25.01 -0.07
C THR A 4 -4.40 -25.15 -1.48
N GLU A 5 -3.11 -25.48 -1.60
CA GLU A 5 -2.48 -25.74 -2.90
C GLU A 5 -3.19 -26.83 -3.68
N ALA A 6 -3.52 -27.94 -3.01
CA ALA A 6 -4.19 -29.07 -3.62
C ALA A 6 -5.57 -28.68 -4.19
N GLN A 7 -6.32 -27.85 -3.46
CA GLN A 7 -7.59 -27.29 -3.94
C GLN A 7 -7.39 -26.38 -5.15
N ALA A 8 -6.37 -25.51 -5.12
CA ALA A 8 -6.05 -24.62 -6.23
C ALA A 8 -5.63 -25.40 -7.48
N ARG A 9 -4.80 -26.46 -7.34
CA ARG A 9 -4.39 -27.34 -8.46
C ARG A 9 -5.58 -28.07 -9.09
N ALA A 10 -6.50 -28.58 -8.26
CA ALA A 10 -7.71 -29.22 -8.78
C ALA A 10 -8.59 -28.23 -9.58
N MET A 11 -8.71 -26.99 -9.10
CA MET A 11 -9.43 -25.93 -9.80
C MET A 11 -8.73 -25.52 -11.10
N TYR A 12 -7.40 -25.43 -11.10
CA TYR A 12 -6.60 -25.12 -12.28
C TYR A 12 -6.79 -26.16 -13.38
N ASN A 13 -6.71 -27.45 -13.04
CA ASN A 13 -6.94 -28.55 -13.99
C ASN A 13 -8.36 -28.50 -14.59
N THR A 14 -9.36 -28.21 -13.74
CA THR A 14 -10.76 -28.05 -14.19
C THR A 14 -10.92 -26.84 -15.12
N TRP A 15 -10.24 -25.74 -14.80
CA TRP A 15 -10.24 -24.52 -15.60
C TRP A 15 -9.54 -24.74 -16.96
N LEU A 16 -8.40 -25.43 -16.98
CA LEU A 16 -7.69 -25.80 -18.22
C LEU A 16 -8.57 -26.64 -19.15
N ALA A 17 -9.34 -27.60 -18.61
CA ALA A 17 -10.27 -28.39 -19.42
C ALA A 17 -11.35 -27.53 -20.11
N ARG A 18 -11.70 -26.36 -19.54
CA ARG A 18 -12.73 -25.46 -20.05
C ARG A 18 -12.18 -24.33 -20.93
N HIS A 19 -10.97 -23.87 -20.67
CA HIS A 19 -10.39 -22.67 -21.28
C HIS A 19 -9.06 -22.91 -22.04
N GLY A 20 -8.43 -24.07 -21.84
CA GLY A 20 -7.08 -24.40 -22.34
C GLY A 20 -6.99 -24.75 -23.83
N GLY A 21 -8.10 -24.78 -24.57
CA GLY A 21 -8.16 -25.15 -25.99
C GLY A 21 -7.36 -24.26 -26.97
N GLN A 22 -6.61 -23.26 -26.50
CA GLN A 22 -5.75 -22.40 -27.33
C GLN A 22 -4.28 -22.33 -26.90
N HIS A 23 -3.88 -22.89 -25.74
CA HIS A 23 -2.49 -22.83 -25.27
C HIS A 23 -1.69 -24.14 -25.50
N SER A 24 -2.33 -25.20 -26.01
CA SER A 24 -1.68 -26.49 -26.29
C SER A 24 -1.18 -26.63 -27.73
N ARG A 25 -0.43 -25.65 -28.24
CA ARG A 25 0.36 -25.81 -29.47
C ARG A 25 1.76 -25.24 -29.30
N GLY A 26 2.60 -26.01 -28.60
CA GLY A 26 4.05 -25.85 -28.71
C GLY A 26 4.83 -26.19 -27.45
N SER A 27 5.40 -27.40 -27.43
CA SER A 27 6.74 -27.72 -26.93
C SER A 27 7.06 -27.54 -25.44
N ASN A 28 7.31 -28.67 -24.77
CA ASN A 28 8.33 -28.89 -23.73
C ASN A 28 8.57 -27.75 -22.72
N HIS A 29 8.05 -27.83 -21.48
CA HIS A 29 8.74 -27.34 -20.27
C HIS A 29 7.88 -27.56 -19.00
N HIS A 30 8.27 -28.48 -18.11
CA HIS A 30 7.68 -28.64 -16.78
C HIS A 30 7.72 -27.34 -15.94
N HIS A 31 8.59 -26.38 -16.30
CA HIS A 31 8.72 -25.08 -15.64
C HIS A 31 7.68 -24.02 -16.09
N GLU A 32 7.10 -24.13 -17.29
CA GLU A 32 6.06 -23.19 -17.75
C GLU A 32 4.71 -23.45 -17.07
N ASP A 33 4.40 -24.73 -16.81
CA ASP A 33 3.15 -25.13 -16.15
C ASP A 33 3.11 -24.68 -14.67
N ASP A 34 4.25 -24.73 -13.97
CA ASP A 34 4.38 -24.20 -12.61
C ASP A 34 4.22 -22.68 -12.55
N GLY A 35 4.71 -21.94 -13.55
CA GLY A 35 4.53 -20.50 -13.66
C GLY A 35 3.07 -20.10 -13.90
N ARG A 36 2.40 -20.77 -14.82
CA ARG A 36 0.97 -20.57 -15.14
C ARG A 36 0.07 -20.93 -13.96
N PHE A 37 0.37 -22.04 -13.28
CA PHE A 37 -0.33 -22.42 -12.06
C PHE A 37 -0.15 -21.38 -10.94
N ARG A 38 1.07 -20.84 -10.75
CA ARG A 38 1.30 -19.77 -9.77
C ARG A 38 0.48 -18.52 -10.08
N ALA A 39 0.49 -18.06 -11.33
CA ALA A 39 -0.34 -16.92 -11.75
C ALA A 39 -1.83 -17.17 -11.49
N PHE A 40 -2.31 -18.36 -11.85
CA PHE A 40 -3.68 -18.80 -11.57
C PHE A 40 -4.02 -18.80 -10.07
N TRP A 41 -3.13 -19.31 -9.23
CA TRP A 41 -3.37 -19.36 -7.80
C TRP A 41 -3.35 -17.97 -7.17
N ASP A 42 -2.45 -17.08 -7.59
CA ASP A 42 -2.45 -15.70 -7.12
C ASP A 42 -3.73 -14.96 -7.52
N HIS A 43 -4.25 -15.20 -8.72
CA HIS A 43 -5.57 -14.72 -9.12
C HIS A 43 -6.70 -15.30 -8.28
N LEU A 44 -6.69 -16.60 -7.97
CA LEU A 44 -7.69 -17.20 -7.07
C LEU A 44 -7.66 -16.57 -5.68
N ARG A 45 -6.48 -16.31 -5.13
CA ARG A 45 -6.31 -15.63 -3.82
C ARG A 45 -6.90 -14.23 -3.88
N PHE A 46 -6.63 -13.49 -4.96
CA PHE A 46 -7.18 -12.16 -5.17
C PHE A 46 -8.71 -12.17 -5.27
N ILE A 47 -9.27 -13.10 -6.05
CA ILE A 47 -10.72 -13.27 -6.20
C ILE A 47 -11.38 -13.57 -4.86
N ASP A 48 -10.82 -14.49 -4.06
CA ASP A 48 -11.36 -14.83 -2.74
C ASP A 48 -11.31 -13.65 -1.78
N ALA A 49 -10.20 -12.92 -1.77
CA ALA A 49 -10.02 -11.75 -0.92
C ALA A 49 -11.02 -10.64 -1.30
N HIS A 50 -11.22 -10.37 -2.60
CA HIS A 50 -12.25 -9.43 -3.07
C HIS A 50 -13.66 -9.89 -2.69
N ASN A 51 -13.98 -11.15 -2.99
CA ASN A 51 -15.32 -11.70 -2.81
C ASN A 51 -15.73 -11.86 -1.35
N SER A 52 -14.77 -11.94 -0.41
CA SER A 52 -15.04 -11.90 1.03
C SER A 52 -15.59 -10.54 1.50
N ARG A 53 -15.36 -9.48 0.72
CA ARG A 53 -15.87 -8.11 0.95
C ARG A 53 -16.83 -7.64 -0.15
N ALA A 54 -17.38 -8.56 -0.95
CA ALA A 54 -18.25 -8.20 -2.07
C ALA A 54 -19.46 -7.33 -1.69
N GLY A 55 -19.99 -7.50 -0.47
CA GLY A 55 -21.07 -6.66 0.05
C GLY A 55 -20.71 -5.17 0.18
N ALA A 56 -19.42 -4.86 0.41
CA ALA A 56 -18.91 -3.49 0.44
C ALA A 56 -18.56 -2.94 -0.96
N HIS A 57 -18.30 -3.82 -1.93
CA HIS A 57 -17.87 -3.46 -3.28
C HIS A 57 -19.02 -3.42 -4.31
N GLY A 58 -20.16 -4.07 -4.04
CA GLY A 58 -21.31 -4.11 -4.96
C GLY A 58 -21.14 -5.05 -6.16
N PHE A 59 -20.01 -5.76 -6.28
CA PHE A 59 -19.76 -6.74 -7.33
C PHE A 59 -18.81 -7.86 -6.89
N ARG A 60 -18.79 -8.94 -7.66
CA ARG A 60 -17.94 -10.13 -7.45
C ARG A 60 -17.00 -10.34 -8.62
N LEU A 61 -15.81 -10.89 -8.33
CA LEU A 61 -14.86 -11.35 -9.32
C LEU A 61 -15.03 -12.85 -9.58
N GLY A 62 -14.65 -13.29 -10.78
CA GLY A 62 -14.68 -14.68 -11.19
C GLY A 62 -13.50 -15.04 -12.08
N LEU A 63 -13.21 -16.34 -12.17
CA LEU A 63 -12.21 -16.86 -13.09
C LEU A 63 -12.66 -16.64 -14.53
N ASN A 64 -11.76 -16.15 -15.37
CA ASN A 64 -11.99 -15.94 -16.80
C ASN A 64 -10.87 -16.61 -17.62
N ARG A 65 -10.87 -16.42 -18.94
CA ARG A 65 -9.89 -17.04 -19.86
C ARG A 65 -8.44 -16.54 -19.71
N PHE A 66 -8.20 -15.55 -18.86
CA PHE A 66 -6.88 -14.95 -18.59
C PHE A 66 -6.37 -15.30 -17.20
N ALA A 67 -7.03 -16.22 -16.50
CA ALA A 67 -6.72 -16.53 -15.10
C ALA A 67 -5.28 -17.04 -14.91
N ASP A 68 -4.66 -17.64 -15.92
CA ASP A 68 -3.29 -18.14 -15.92
C ASP A 68 -2.23 -17.11 -16.38
N LEU A 69 -2.64 -15.89 -16.70
CA LEU A 69 -1.73 -14.79 -17.02
C LEU A 69 -1.43 -13.99 -15.77
N THR A 70 -0.18 -13.62 -15.55
CA THR A 70 0.14 -12.57 -14.57
C THR A 70 -0.47 -11.23 -15.02
N ASN A 71 -0.69 -10.32 -14.08
CA ASN A 71 -1.10 -8.95 -14.43
C ASN A 71 -0.14 -8.29 -15.43
N ALA A 72 1.17 -8.57 -15.33
CA ALA A 72 2.17 -8.07 -16.26
C ALA A 72 1.95 -8.63 -17.69
N GLU A 73 1.70 -9.94 -17.83
CA GLU A 73 1.39 -10.57 -19.11
C GLU A 73 0.07 -10.10 -19.69
N PHE A 74 -0.98 -10.00 -18.85
CA PHE A 74 -2.29 -9.51 -19.27
C PHE A 74 -2.19 -8.08 -19.79
N ARG A 75 -1.54 -7.18 -19.04
CA ARG A 75 -1.31 -5.79 -19.46
C ARG A 75 -0.49 -5.71 -20.74
N ALA A 76 0.54 -6.54 -20.86
CA ALA A 76 1.41 -6.58 -22.03
C ALA A 76 0.70 -7.02 -23.30
N ALA A 77 -0.19 -8.02 -23.19
CA ALA A 77 -0.86 -8.62 -24.33
C ALA A 77 -2.18 -7.93 -24.69
N TYR A 78 -2.90 -7.37 -23.72
CA TYR A 78 -4.29 -6.95 -23.92
C TYR A 78 -4.58 -5.47 -23.65
N LEU A 79 -3.74 -4.74 -22.91
CA LEU A 79 -3.97 -3.33 -22.57
C LEU A 79 -2.99 -2.38 -23.26
N GLY A 80 -2.41 -2.84 -24.38
CA GLY A 80 -1.34 -2.23 -25.18
C GLY A 80 -0.99 -0.75 -24.95
N THR A 81 0.22 -0.50 -24.46
CA THR A 81 1.21 0.47 -25.00
C THR A 81 2.55 0.21 -24.30
N ARG A 82 3.27 -0.86 -24.65
CA ARG A 82 4.66 -0.97 -24.20
C ARG A 82 5.53 -0.11 -25.12
N PRO A 83 6.21 0.93 -24.62
CA PRO A 83 7.28 1.55 -25.40
C PRO A 83 8.36 0.47 -25.60
N ARG A 84 8.64 0.11 -26.86
CA ARG A 84 9.83 -0.67 -27.19
C ARG A 84 11.00 0.29 -27.01
N ASN A 85 11.60 0.26 -25.82
CA ASN A 85 12.72 1.10 -25.33
C ASN A 85 12.29 2.40 -24.63
N ASN A 86 13.16 2.90 -23.74
CA ASN A 86 13.05 4.14 -22.94
C ASN A 86 12.98 5.40 -23.83
N GLY A 87 11.91 5.58 -24.59
CA GLY A 87 11.76 6.64 -25.58
C GLY A 87 10.31 7.05 -25.80
N VAL A 88 10.14 8.10 -26.61
CA VAL A 88 8.81 8.62 -26.97
C VAL A 88 8.03 7.60 -27.79
N PHE A 89 6.87 7.19 -27.29
CA PHE A 89 6.00 6.22 -27.92
C PHE A 89 5.38 6.78 -29.21
N THR A 90 5.85 6.26 -30.34
CA THR A 90 5.37 6.57 -31.69
C THR A 90 4.68 5.37 -32.37
N GLY A 91 4.49 4.25 -31.67
CA GLY A 91 3.88 3.02 -32.19
C GLY A 91 2.44 3.19 -32.70
N ARG A 92 1.94 2.24 -33.49
CA ARG A 92 0.57 2.29 -34.02
C ARG A 92 -0.45 2.04 -32.90
N CYS A 93 -1.55 2.80 -32.90
CA CYS A 93 -2.68 2.69 -32.00
C CYS A 93 -3.91 3.36 -32.64
N GLY A 94 -5.11 3.00 -32.18
CA GLY A 94 -6.37 3.60 -32.64
C GLY A 94 -6.85 4.75 -31.74
N THR A 95 -8.10 5.16 -31.93
CA THR A 95 -8.79 6.20 -31.12
C THR A 95 -10.00 5.65 -30.36
N SER A 96 -10.16 4.33 -30.30
CA SER A 96 -11.15 3.69 -29.43
C SER A 96 -10.58 3.66 -28.02
N LEU A 97 -10.97 4.64 -27.19
CA LEU A 97 -10.46 4.81 -25.84
C LEU A 97 -10.92 3.66 -24.92
N ASP A 98 -10.00 3.09 -24.15
CA ASP A 98 -10.27 1.97 -23.21
C ASP A 98 -9.55 2.11 -21.86
N HIS A 99 -8.60 3.05 -21.72
CA HIS A 99 -7.75 3.18 -20.54
C HIS A 99 -7.56 4.64 -20.12
N GLY A 100 -7.93 4.94 -18.87
CA GLY A 100 -7.72 6.26 -18.26
C GLY A 100 -6.33 6.41 -17.66
N VAL A 101 -5.64 7.51 -18.00
CA VAL A 101 -4.28 7.83 -17.55
C VAL A 101 -4.16 9.31 -17.18
N VAL A 102 -3.06 9.69 -16.54
CA VAL A 102 -2.83 11.08 -16.10
C VAL A 102 -1.62 11.66 -16.83
N ALA A 103 -1.83 12.69 -17.65
CA ALA A 103 -0.74 13.52 -18.15
C ALA A 103 -0.24 14.42 -17.01
N VAL A 104 1.03 14.28 -16.64
CA VAL A 104 1.65 15.01 -15.52
C VAL A 104 2.70 16.03 -15.99
N GLY A 105 3.00 16.05 -17.28
CA GLY A 105 3.96 16.97 -17.86
C GLY A 105 4.08 16.79 -19.37
N TYR A 106 4.97 17.55 -19.97
CA TYR A 106 5.34 17.48 -21.38
C TYR A 106 6.78 17.95 -21.55
N GLY A 107 7.38 17.63 -22.68
CA GLY A 107 8.73 18.08 -23.01
C GLY A 107 9.11 17.73 -24.44
N THR A 108 10.40 17.86 -24.71
CA THR A 108 11.05 17.47 -25.96
C THR A 108 12.29 16.67 -25.56
N ASP A 109 12.52 15.51 -26.17
CA ASP A 109 13.71 14.71 -25.89
C ASP A 109 14.95 15.23 -26.62
N GLU A 110 16.11 14.60 -26.38
CA GLU A 110 17.39 14.98 -26.99
C GLU A 110 17.38 14.84 -28.54
N ASP A 111 16.51 13.99 -29.07
CA ASP A 111 16.31 13.80 -30.52
C ASP A 111 15.33 14.84 -31.12
N GLY A 112 14.82 15.78 -30.32
CA GLY A 112 13.87 16.80 -30.77
C GLY A 112 12.42 16.30 -30.86
N LYS A 113 12.06 15.16 -30.26
CA LYS A 113 10.70 14.61 -30.29
C LYS A 113 9.88 15.15 -29.13
N ASP A 114 8.79 15.82 -29.45
CA ASP A 114 7.84 16.31 -28.47
C ASP A 114 7.04 15.16 -27.83
N TYR A 115 6.88 15.21 -26.51
CA TYR A 115 6.15 14.20 -25.76
C TYR A 115 5.23 14.77 -24.67
N TRP A 116 4.20 14.00 -24.35
CA TRP A 116 3.47 14.02 -23.08
C TRP A 116 4.13 13.06 -22.10
N LEU A 117 4.37 13.47 -20.87
CA LEU A 117 4.74 12.58 -19.78
C LEU A 117 3.47 12.08 -19.09
N VAL A 118 3.20 10.80 -19.23
CA VAL A 118 1.95 10.18 -18.77
C VAL A 118 2.26 9.19 -17.65
N ARG A 119 1.63 9.39 -16.49
CA ARG A 119 1.66 8.46 -15.38
C ARG A 119 0.62 7.37 -15.58
N ASN A 120 1.05 6.12 -15.45
CA ASN A 120 0.17 4.96 -15.54
C ASN A 120 -0.17 4.37 -14.16
N SER A 121 -1.17 3.50 -14.11
CA SER A 121 -1.68 2.83 -12.91
C SER A 121 -1.16 1.39 -12.74
N TRP A 122 -0.15 0.99 -13.52
CA TRP A 122 0.33 -0.40 -13.58
C TRP A 122 1.56 -0.70 -12.70
N GLY A 123 1.96 0.26 -11.87
CA GLY A 123 3.11 0.12 -10.96
C GLY A 123 4.44 0.55 -11.59
N PRO A 124 5.50 0.67 -10.77
CA PRO A 124 6.78 1.23 -11.19
C PRO A 124 7.57 0.31 -12.14
N ASP A 125 7.36 -1.00 -12.09
CA ASP A 125 8.09 -1.97 -12.93
C ASP A 125 7.67 -1.95 -14.42
N TRP A 126 6.66 -1.13 -14.77
CA TRP A 126 6.18 -0.97 -16.13
C TRP A 126 6.67 0.36 -16.73
N GLY A 127 7.12 0.32 -17.98
CA GLY A 127 7.55 1.53 -18.71
C GLY A 127 8.76 2.19 -18.05
N GLU A 128 8.75 3.52 -18.00
CA GLU A 128 9.78 4.34 -17.36
C GLU A 128 9.37 4.62 -15.90
N ALA A 129 9.63 3.67 -14.98
CA ALA A 129 9.26 3.78 -13.56
C ALA A 129 7.74 4.02 -13.32
N GLY A 130 6.89 3.40 -14.13
CA GLY A 130 5.42 3.58 -14.11
C GLY A 130 4.90 4.67 -15.04
N TYR A 131 5.78 5.29 -15.84
CA TYR A 131 5.44 6.33 -16.79
C TYR A 131 5.64 5.89 -18.24
N ILE A 132 5.03 6.64 -19.16
CA ILE A 132 5.28 6.56 -20.59
C ILE A 132 5.37 7.96 -21.16
N ARG A 133 6.35 8.18 -22.03
CA ARG A 133 6.39 9.37 -22.88
C ARG A 133 5.61 9.07 -24.17
N MET A 134 4.54 9.81 -24.45
CA MET A 134 3.72 9.62 -25.65
C MET A 134 3.92 10.78 -26.62
N ALA A 135 4.00 10.49 -27.92
CA ALA A 135 4.22 11.52 -28.94
C ALA A 135 3.17 12.66 -28.83
N ARG A 136 3.66 13.89 -28.75
CA ARG A 136 2.87 15.12 -28.71
C ARG A 136 3.03 15.87 -30.03
N ASN A 137 2.15 16.84 -30.29
CA ASN A 137 2.18 17.67 -31.50
C ASN A 137 2.13 16.86 -32.82
N VAL A 138 1.39 15.75 -32.80
CA VAL A 138 1.11 14.95 -34.00
C VAL A 138 0.06 15.65 -34.87
N THR A 139 -0.01 15.28 -36.15
CA THR A 139 -0.95 15.87 -37.13
C THR A 139 -2.43 15.64 -36.79
N SER A 140 -2.75 14.54 -36.11
CA SER A 140 -4.12 14.22 -35.70
C SER A 140 -4.57 15.08 -34.52
N ARG A 141 -5.74 15.72 -34.65
CA ARG A 141 -6.39 16.47 -33.56
C ARG A 141 -6.81 15.59 -32.38
N ALA A 142 -7.04 14.29 -32.60
CA ALA A 142 -7.28 13.33 -31.54
C ALA A 142 -6.02 13.06 -30.69
N GLY A 143 -4.85 13.53 -31.14
CA GLY A 143 -3.57 13.23 -30.52
C GLY A 143 -3.15 11.77 -30.74
N LYS A 144 -1.99 11.40 -30.17
CA LYS A 144 -1.49 10.04 -30.22
C LYS A 144 -2.41 9.12 -29.40
N CYS A 145 -2.95 8.08 -30.03
CA CYS A 145 -3.86 7.12 -29.40
C CYS A 145 -5.14 7.72 -28.80
N GLY A 146 -5.61 8.86 -29.32
CA GLY A 146 -6.81 9.52 -28.79
C GLY A 146 -6.58 10.31 -27.48
N ILE A 147 -5.32 10.51 -27.05
CA ILE A 147 -4.99 11.18 -25.78
C ILE A 147 -5.60 12.60 -25.64
N ALA A 148 -5.98 13.25 -26.74
CA ALA A 148 -6.58 14.58 -26.73
C ALA A 148 -8.11 14.60 -26.89
N MET A 149 -8.80 13.46 -26.80
CA MET A 149 -10.24 13.36 -27.06
C MET A 149 -11.13 13.60 -25.82
N GLU A 150 -10.82 12.98 -24.68
CA GLU A 150 -11.65 13.02 -23.46
C GLU A 150 -10.84 13.48 -22.23
N VAL A 151 -10.27 14.68 -22.32
CA VAL A 151 -9.41 15.25 -21.26
C VAL A 151 -10.24 16.02 -20.24
N SER A 152 -9.99 15.79 -18.95
CA SER A 152 -10.58 16.54 -17.85
C SER A 152 -9.52 16.87 -16.79
N TYR A 153 -9.75 17.93 -16.01
CA TYR A 153 -8.90 18.32 -14.89
C TYR A 153 -9.76 18.81 -13.72
N PRO A 154 -9.36 18.52 -12.46
CA PRO A 154 -10.09 19.02 -11.31
C PRO A 154 -9.91 20.53 -11.17
N VAL A 155 -11.01 21.25 -10.94
CA VAL A 155 -10.98 22.67 -10.57
C VAL A 155 -11.20 22.77 -9.08
N LYS A 156 -10.24 23.38 -8.37
CA LYS A 156 -10.34 23.62 -6.94
C LYS A 156 -10.98 24.99 -6.69
N THR A 157 -12.20 25.02 -6.18
CA THR A 157 -12.97 26.26 -5.92
C THR A 157 -12.96 26.71 -4.45
N GLY A 158 -12.51 25.86 -3.54
CA GLY A 158 -12.38 26.17 -2.11
C GLY A 158 -10.93 26.21 -1.63
N PRO A 159 -10.66 26.74 -0.43
CA PRO A 159 -9.37 26.53 0.23
C PRO A 159 -9.13 25.02 0.41
N ASN A 160 -7.85 24.62 0.55
CA ASN A 160 -7.60 23.27 1.05
C ASN A 160 -8.29 23.16 2.41
N PRO A 161 -8.85 22.00 2.80
CA PRO A 161 -9.13 21.79 4.21
C PRO A 161 -7.84 22.14 4.97
N THR A 162 -7.97 22.91 6.05
CA THR A 162 -6.87 23.09 6.98
C THR A 162 -6.37 21.68 7.30
N PRO A 163 -5.06 21.38 7.13
CA PRO A 163 -4.51 20.15 7.66
C PRO A 163 -5.02 20.01 9.10
N PRO A 164 -5.40 18.80 9.57
CA PRO A 164 -5.59 18.61 11.00
C PRO A 164 -4.36 19.22 11.66
N GLU A 165 -4.58 20.09 12.64
CA GLU A 165 -3.51 20.69 13.43
C GLU A 165 -2.56 19.56 13.81
N PRO A 166 -1.23 19.71 13.61
CA PRO A 166 -0.29 18.64 13.93
C PRO A 166 -0.56 18.25 15.38
N GLU A 167 -1.12 17.07 15.59
CA GLU A 167 -1.39 16.61 16.94
C GLU A 167 -0.01 16.51 17.61
N GLU A 168 0.19 17.29 18.67
CA GLU A 168 1.50 17.38 19.31
C GLU A 168 1.84 16.05 19.99
N ASP A 169 3.09 15.62 19.84
CA ASP A 169 3.62 14.47 20.56
C ASP A 169 3.48 14.67 22.08
N ALA A 170 2.94 13.67 22.78
CA ALA A 170 2.90 13.68 24.23
C ALA A 170 4.33 13.57 24.80
N THR A 171 4.83 14.67 25.37
CA THR A 171 6.16 14.71 25.99
C THR A 171 6.14 13.95 27.32
N CYS A 172 6.91 12.87 27.42
CA CYS A 172 7.00 12.05 28.64
C CYS A 172 8.05 12.59 29.61
N ASP A 173 9.21 12.96 29.08
CA ASP A 173 10.28 13.67 29.78
C ASP A 173 11.14 14.45 28.78
N ARG A 174 12.28 15.01 29.24
CA ARG A 174 13.21 15.79 28.40
C ARG A 174 13.73 15.02 27.17
N TYR A 175 13.76 13.69 27.21
CA TYR A 175 14.39 12.86 26.19
C TYR A 175 13.43 11.86 25.56
N SER A 176 12.15 11.86 25.93
CA SER A 176 11.21 10.83 25.55
C SER A 176 9.87 11.44 25.19
N SER A 177 9.35 11.07 24.01
CA SER A 177 8.02 11.45 23.58
C SER A 177 7.24 10.25 23.07
N CYS A 178 5.92 10.34 23.19
CA CYS A 178 4.97 9.45 22.55
C CYS A 178 4.29 10.18 21.39
N PRO A 179 3.90 9.47 20.32
CA PRO A 179 3.16 10.10 19.23
C PRO A 179 1.85 10.67 19.75
N ALA A 180 1.29 11.62 19.00
CA ALA A 180 -0.06 12.09 19.15
C ALA A 180 -1.09 10.98 19.47
N GLY A 181 -2.11 11.32 20.26
CA GLY A 181 -3.15 10.37 20.65
C GLY A 181 -2.70 9.31 21.67
N SER A 182 -1.46 9.38 22.18
CA SER A 182 -0.88 8.38 23.09
C SER A 182 -0.57 8.96 24.47
N SER A 183 -0.51 8.07 25.48
CA SER A 183 -0.15 8.44 26.86
C SER A 183 1.18 7.85 27.28
N CYS A 184 2.00 8.65 27.98
CA CYS A 184 3.25 8.22 28.56
C CYS A 184 3.04 7.34 29.79
N CYS A 185 3.57 6.12 29.74
CA CYS A 185 3.57 5.17 30.85
C CYS A 185 4.99 4.79 31.24
N CYS A 186 5.30 4.85 32.53
CA CYS A 186 6.60 4.41 33.01
C CYS A 186 6.67 2.88 33.04
N ASN A 187 7.61 2.30 32.29
CA ASN A 187 7.83 0.86 32.25
C ASN A 187 8.88 0.41 33.26
N TYR A 188 9.84 1.29 33.59
CA TYR A 188 10.85 1.00 34.61
C TYR A 188 11.16 2.25 35.44
N ARG A 189 10.78 2.20 36.72
CA ARG A 189 10.93 3.30 37.67
C ARG A 189 12.00 2.96 38.71
N VAL A 190 12.93 3.87 38.93
CA VAL A 190 13.91 3.81 40.02
C VAL A 190 13.72 5.06 40.88
N ARG A 191 13.32 4.86 42.15
CA ARG A 191 12.90 5.94 43.05
C ARG A 191 11.78 6.79 42.42
N ASN A 192 12.08 8.05 42.09
CA ASN A 192 11.13 9.01 41.50
C ASN A 192 11.39 9.29 40.02
N PHE A 193 12.35 8.59 39.39
CA PHE A 193 12.69 8.78 37.99
C PHE A 193 12.23 7.58 37.17
N CYS A 194 11.65 7.86 36.00
CA CYS A 194 11.39 6.84 35.00
C CYS A 194 12.62 6.70 34.10
N LEU A 195 13.21 5.51 34.01
CA LEU A 195 14.36 5.25 33.14
C LEU A 195 13.94 4.79 31.74
N VAL A 196 12.76 4.19 31.64
CA VAL A 196 12.22 3.66 30.39
C VAL A 196 10.74 4.01 30.31
N TRP A 197 10.42 4.87 29.35
CA TRP A 197 9.06 5.21 28.97
C TRP A 197 8.52 4.27 27.90
N GLY A 198 7.25 3.94 28.02
CA GLY A 198 6.43 3.33 26.98
C GLY A 198 5.21 4.20 26.71
N CYS A 199 4.60 3.99 25.56
CA CYS A 199 3.44 4.69 25.09
C CYS A 199 2.23 3.75 25.12
N CYS A 200 1.16 4.22 25.71
CA CYS A 200 -0.16 3.62 25.56
C CYS A 200 -0.83 4.21 24.32
N PRO A 201 -1.41 3.40 23.41
CA PRO A 201 -2.09 3.90 22.20
C PRO A 201 -3.50 4.46 22.51
N ALA A 202 -3.60 5.30 23.54
CA ALA A 202 -4.80 6.05 23.89
C ALA A 202 -4.42 7.28 24.73
N GLU A 203 -5.18 8.36 24.59
CA GLU A 203 -5.04 9.57 25.40
C GLU A 203 -5.61 9.38 26.82
N GLY A 204 -4.95 9.98 27.81
CA GLY A 204 -5.36 9.89 29.22
C GLY A 204 -5.44 8.46 29.75
N ALA A 205 -4.66 7.54 29.19
CA ALA A 205 -4.71 6.14 29.53
C ALA A 205 -4.14 5.85 30.93
N THR A 206 -4.71 4.86 31.61
CA THR A 206 -4.23 4.38 32.90
C THR A 206 -3.14 3.32 32.70
N CYS A 207 -1.96 3.55 33.27
CA CYS A 207 -0.84 2.63 33.19
C CYS A 207 -1.00 1.47 34.19
N CYS A 208 -1.13 0.23 33.68
CA CYS A 208 -1.23 -0.95 34.52
C CYS A 208 0.11 -1.33 35.20
N LYS A 209 0.01 -2.08 36.30
CA LYS A 209 1.17 -2.45 37.15
C LYS A 209 2.06 -3.55 36.56
N ASP A 210 1.62 -4.19 35.49
CA ASP A 210 2.41 -5.21 34.77
C ASP A 210 3.52 -4.60 33.89
N HIS A 211 3.55 -3.26 33.78
CA HIS A 211 4.47 -2.48 32.95
C HIS A 211 4.40 -2.79 31.44
N ALA A 212 3.43 -3.60 31.02
CA ALA A 212 3.26 -4.06 29.65
C ALA A 212 1.94 -3.57 29.03
N THR A 213 0.91 -3.36 29.86
CA THR A 213 -0.43 -2.98 29.39
C THR A 213 -0.91 -1.66 29.97
N CYS A 214 -1.94 -1.11 29.36
CA CYS A 214 -2.61 0.10 29.79
C CYS A 214 -4.10 0.04 29.43
N CYS A 215 -4.89 0.85 30.13
CA CYS A 215 -6.33 0.90 29.96
C CYS A 215 -6.78 2.27 29.45
N PRO A 216 -7.83 2.32 28.60
CA PRO A 216 -8.34 3.58 28.10
C PRO A 216 -8.98 4.38 29.24
N LYS A 217 -9.09 5.69 29.07
CA LYS A 217 -9.65 6.61 30.08
C LYS A 217 -11.05 6.21 30.55
N ASP A 218 -11.88 5.67 29.64
CA ASP A 218 -13.26 5.26 29.96
C ASP A 218 -13.34 3.95 30.75
N HIS A 219 -12.27 3.14 30.77
CA HIS A 219 -12.20 1.88 31.49
C HIS A 219 -10.90 1.79 32.32
N PRO A 220 -10.67 2.68 33.30
CA PRO A 220 -9.35 2.86 33.90
C PRO A 220 -8.91 1.72 34.83
N VAL A 221 -9.79 0.79 35.20
CA VAL A 221 -9.48 -0.27 36.17
C VAL A 221 -8.79 -1.45 35.49
N CYS A 222 -7.48 -1.55 35.70
CA CYS A 222 -6.66 -2.66 35.18
C CYS A 222 -6.94 -4.00 35.88
N ASN A 223 -7.19 -5.03 35.10
CA ASN A 223 -7.14 -6.43 35.51
C ASN A 223 -6.00 -7.15 34.76
N VAL A 224 -4.84 -7.20 35.40
CA VAL A 224 -3.59 -7.71 34.79
C VAL A 224 -3.60 -9.22 34.53
N SER A 225 -4.35 -10.02 35.29
CA SER A 225 -4.40 -11.47 35.12
C SER A 225 -5.23 -11.89 33.92
N SER A 226 -6.31 -11.14 33.64
CA SER A 226 -7.16 -11.37 32.46
C SER A 226 -6.84 -10.44 31.28
N ARG A 227 -5.91 -9.48 31.45
CA ARG A 227 -5.58 -8.42 30.48
C ARG A 227 -6.81 -7.64 30.02
N THR A 228 -7.71 -7.33 30.95
CA THR A 228 -8.91 -6.54 30.69
C THR A 228 -8.91 -5.25 31.50
N CYS A 229 -9.77 -4.33 31.07
CA CYS A 229 -9.98 -3.00 31.62
C CYS A 229 -11.46 -2.82 31.93
N ALA A 230 -11.80 -2.30 33.10
CA ALA A 230 -13.19 -2.12 33.51
C ALA A 230 -13.48 -0.64 33.87
N LYS A 231 -14.74 -0.23 33.74
CA LYS A 231 -15.18 1.12 34.18
C LYS A 231 -15.04 1.32 35.68
N ALA A 232 -15.29 0.27 36.45
CA ALA A 232 -15.21 0.25 37.91
C ALA A 232 -14.81 -1.13 38.42
N ARG A 233 -14.41 -1.23 39.69
CA ARG A 233 -14.11 -2.50 40.34
C ARG A 233 -15.35 -3.42 40.29
N ASN A 234 -15.18 -4.65 39.81
CA ASN A 234 -16.24 -5.66 39.62
C ASN A 234 -17.33 -5.28 38.59
N SER A 235 -17.07 -4.31 37.70
CA SER A 235 -17.98 -4.02 36.59
C SER A 235 -17.98 -5.17 35.57
N PRO A 236 -19.15 -5.63 35.08
CA PRO A 236 -19.23 -6.61 33.99
C PRO A 236 -18.88 -6.01 32.62
N ASP A 237 -18.90 -4.67 32.51
CA ASP A 237 -18.48 -3.94 31.32
C ASP A 237 -16.95 -3.86 31.27
N THR A 238 -16.35 -4.70 30.43
CA THR A 238 -14.91 -4.86 30.28
C THR A 238 -14.47 -4.77 28.82
N VAL A 239 -13.34 -4.12 28.59
CA VAL A 239 -12.65 -4.06 27.29
C VAL A 239 -11.26 -4.67 27.41
N ASP A 240 -10.65 -5.04 26.28
CA ASP A 240 -9.28 -5.55 26.27
C ASP A 240 -8.28 -4.45 26.64
N ALA A 241 -7.27 -4.81 27.43
CA ALA A 241 -6.16 -3.92 27.74
C ALA A 241 -5.26 -3.74 26.52
N MET A 242 -4.80 -2.51 26.30
CA MET A 242 -3.89 -2.20 25.20
C MET A 242 -2.45 -2.52 25.58
N THR A 243 -1.68 -3.00 24.62
CA THR A 243 -0.24 -3.24 24.78
C THR A 243 0.53 -1.94 24.59
N ARG A 244 1.46 -1.65 25.50
CA ARG A 244 2.35 -0.50 25.36
C ARG A 244 3.42 -0.75 24.29
N PHE A 245 3.85 0.31 23.63
CA PHE A 245 5.02 0.29 22.74
C PHE A 245 6.14 1.21 23.27
N PRO A 246 7.39 1.10 22.82
CA PRO A 246 8.48 1.95 23.30
C PRO A 246 8.28 3.43 22.93
N ALA A 247 8.61 4.35 23.85
CA ALA A 247 8.64 5.78 23.54
C ALA A 247 9.83 6.14 22.64
N LYS A 248 9.65 7.18 21.82
CA LYS A 248 10.73 7.70 20.96
C LYS A 248 11.74 8.44 21.85
N ARG A 249 13.01 8.05 21.77
CA ARG A 249 14.10 8.78 22.43
C ARG A 249 14.59 9.93 21.56
N GLN A 250 14.48 11.15 22.05
CA GLN A 250 15.13 12.32 21.49
C GLN A 250 16.50 12.46 22.16
N TRP A 251 17.57 12.24 21.40
CA TRP A 251 18.93 12.48 21.89
C TRP A 251 19.19 13.99 21.97
N PRO A 252 19.86 14.49 23.02
CA PRO A 252 20.29 15.89 23.01
C PRO A 252 21.23 16.12 21.80
N PRO A 253 21.11 17.28 21.11
CA PRO A 253 21.90 17.59 19.92
C PRO A 253 23.42 17.37 20.13
N SER A 254 23.91 17.62 21.35
CA SER A 254 25.33 17.53 21.70
C SER A 254 25.94 16.12 21.57
N LEU A 255 25.14 15.05 21.67
CA LEU A 255 25.66 13.68 21.55
C LEU A 255 25.60 13.18 20.10
N ALA A 256 24.63 13.67 19.32
CA ALA A 256 24.57 13.42 17.89
C ALA A 256 25.71 14.11 17.13
N GLU A 257 26.04 15.37 17.49
CA GLU A 257 27.19 16.09 16.93
C GLU A 257 28.53 15.41 17.26
N GLN A 258 28.70 14.89 18.48
CA GLN A 258 29.94 14.20 18.87
C GLN A 258 30.17 12.89 18.11
N ILE A 259 29.11 12.13 17.83
CA ILE A 259 29.21 10.86 17.07
C ILE A 259 29.47 11.12 15.59
N VAL A 260 28.77 12.08 14.98
CA VAL A 260 28.98 12.45 13.57
C VAL A 260 30.40 12.99 13.37
N SER A 261 30.90 13.79 14.31
CA SER A 261 32.27 14.31 14.23
C SER A 261 33.34 13.23 14.39
N SER A 262 33.08 12.16 15.16
CA SER A 262 34.06 11.06 15.33
C SER A 262 34.07 10.03 14.20
N VAL A 263 33.00 9.97 13.39
CA VAL A 263 32.85 8.99 12.29
C VAL A 263 33.21 9.59 10.92
N PHE A 264 33.08 10.91 10.74
CA PHE A 264 33.35 11.57 9.46
C PHE A 264 34.64 12.39 9.39
N PHE A 265 35.34 12.57 10.53
CA PHE A 265 36.68 13.19 10.55
C PHE A 265 37.69 12.27 11.25
N GLN A 266 38.08 11.21 10.55
CA GLN A 266 39.39 10.55 10.64
C GLN A 266 39.79 10.10 9.24
#